data_AF-H0EF58-F1
#
_entry.id   AF-H0EF58-F1
#
_cell.length_a   1.000
_cell.length_b   1.000
_cell.length_c   1.000
_cell.angle_alpha   90.00
_cell.angle_beta   90.00
_cell.angle_gamma   90.00
#
_symmetry.space_group_name_H-M   'P 1'
#
loop_
_entity.id
_entity.type
_entity.pdbx_description
1 polymer ?
#
loop_
_entity_poly.entity_id
_entity_poly.type
_entity_poly.pdbx_seq_one_letter_code
_entity_poly.pdbx_strand_id
1 'polypeptide(L)'
;MKVIHTLTSPVLRISPNELHIIDADFYDVLFSQSRRNKAPTWSQAFGNPDSIFGTIDHHQHRIRRAPLNPYFSKGSIRTLEPLIREDISRLVSVFRDYQKTKEPVPLKAAFAALTSDIVTQFCFMMQSDYIEADGFNVMVLKAGEGATDALHVELACYRTFNVYVL
;
A
#
# COMPACT_ATOMS: atom_id res chain seq x y z
N MET A 1 17.59 9.44 4.23
CA MET A 1 17.03 10.60 3.48
C MET A 1 16.87 11.86 4.32
N LYS A 2 16.21 11.84 5.49
CA LYS A 2 16.07 13.04 6.36
C LYS A 2 17.40 13.75 6.67
N VAL A 3 18.43 12.98 7.01
CA VAL A 3 19.78 13.52 7.31
C VAL A 3 20.38 14.31 6.13
N ILE A 4 20.13 13.87 4.89
CA ILE A 4 20.69 14.50 3.69
C ILE A 4 20.03 15.87 3.46
N HIS A 5 18.71 15.96 3.63
CA HIS A 5 17.97 17.22 3.52
C HIS A 5 18.38 18.27 4.54
N THR A 6 18.65 17.86 5.79
CA THR A 6 19.09 18.79 6.84
C THR A 6 20.39 19.51 6.48
N LEU A 7 21.23 18.90 5.63
CA LEU A 7 22.53 19.44 5.26
C LEU A 7 22.52 20.23 3.94
N THR A 8 21.47 20.14 3.13
CA THR A 8 21.52 20.58 1.72
C THR A 8 20.34 21.45 1.30
N SER A 9 19.13 20.90 1.24
CA SER A 9 17.91 21.61 0.82
C SER A 9 16.69 20.74 1.08
N PRO A 10 15.49 21.29 1.32
CA PRO A 10 14.24 20.52 1.39
C PRO A 10 13.84 19.85 0.06
N VAL A 11 14.40 20.28 -1.07
CA VAL A 11 14.20 19.67 -2.39
C VAL A 11 15.55 19.24 -2.97
N LEU A 12 15.69 17.94 -3.28
CA LEU A 12 16.94 17.37 -3.78
C LEU A 12 16.72 16.65 -5.09
N ARG A 13 17.62 16.89 -6.05
CA ARG A 13 17.69 16.10 -7.28
C ARG A 13 18.65 14.93 -7.09
N ILE A 14 18.13 13.71 -7.20
CA ILE A 14 18.88 12.47 -6.99
C ILE A 14 19.22 11.76 -8.31
N SER A 15 18.45 12.01 -9.37
CA SER A 15 18.76 11.59 -10.74
C SER A 15 18.24 12.64 -11.75
N PRO A 16 18.60 12.56 -13.04
CA PRO A 16 18.10 13.49 -14.05
C PRO A 16 16.56 13.62 -14.04
N ASN A 17 15.85 12.53 -13.75
CA ASN A 17 14.39 12.44 -13.80
C ASN A 17 13.73 12.26 -12.42
N GLU A 18 14.49 12.41 -11.33
CA GLU A 18 14.00 12.09 -9.99
C GLU A 18 14.34 13.19 -8.98
N LEU A 19 13.30 13.69 -8.32
CA LEU A 19 13.36 14.67 -7.24
C LEU A 19 12.86 14.01 -5.96
N HIS A 20 13.61 14.16 -4.89
CA HIS A 20 13.17 13.81 -3.55
C HIS A 20 12.87 15.09 -2.77
N ILE A 21 11.66 15.18 -2.23
CA ILE A 21 11.10 16.41 -1.65
C ILE A 21 10.67 16.11 -0.22
N ILE A 22 11.12 16.92 0.74
CA ILE A 22 10.68 16.91 2.15
C ILE A 22 10.16 18.28 2.58
N ASP A 23 9.30 18.86 1.74
CA ASP A 23 8.71 20.18 1.96
C ASP A 23 7.18 20.08 1.96
N ALA A 24 6.55 20.53 3.05
CA ALA A 24 5.11 20.54 3.18
C ALA A 24 4.47 21.61 2.27
N ASP A 25 5.14 22.74 2.06
CA ASP A 25 4.63 23.84 1.25
C ASP A 25 4.63 23.47 -0.25
N PHE A 26 5.42 22.47 -0.63
CA PHE A 26 5.46 21.95 -2.00
C PHE A 26 4.34 20.93 -2.32
N TYR A 27 3.51 20.56 -1.33
CA TYR A 27 2.46 19.56 -1.51
C TYR A 27 1.51 19.91 -2.66
N ASP A 28 1.02 21.14 -2.71
CA ASP A 28 0.05 21.58 -3.73
C ASP A 28 0.65 21.63 -5.14
N VAL A 29 1.97 21.83 -5.26
CA VAL A 29 2.67 21.72 -6.55
C VAL A 29 2.71 20.27 -7.00
N LEU A 30 3.17 19.37 -6.11
CA LEU A 30 3.35 17.95 -6.41
C LEU A 30 2.03 17.21 -6.60
N PHE A 31 0.98 17.57 -5.87
CA PHE A 31 -0.35 16.96 -5.93
C PHE A 31 -1.41 17.90 -6.49
N SER A 32 -1.01 18.86 -7.33
CA SER A 32 -1.94 19.71 -8.07
C SER A 32 -2.87 18.89 -8.96
N GLN A 33 -4.07 19.44 -9.22
CA GLN A 33 -5.05 18.92 -10.20
C GLN A 33 -4.60 19.08 -11.67
N SER A 34 -3.32 19.41 -11.89
CA SER A 34 -2.75 19.55 -13.22
C SER A 34 -2.65 18.19 -13.91
N ARG A 35 -2.85 18.17 -15.22
CA ARG A 35 -2.72 16.95 -16.03
C ARG A 35 -1.26 16.54 -16.10
N ARG A 36 -0.89 15.46 -15.41
CA ARG A 36 0.45 14.87 -15.43
C ARG A 36 0.38 13.36 -15.61
N ASN A 37 1.23 12.86 -16.50
CA ASN A 37 1.45 11.43 -16.67
C ASN A 37 2.32 10.91 -15.52
N LYS A 38 2.11 9.65 -15.14
CA LYS A 38 2.96 9.01 -14.14
C LYS A 38 4.36 8.73 -14.72
N ALA A 39 5.36 8.62 -13.85
CA ALA A 39 6.68 8.20 -14.27
C ALA A 39 6.66 6.70 -14.66
N PRO A 40 7.24 6.28 -15.81
CA PRO A 40 7.26 4.88 -16.22
C PRO A 40 7.96 3.95 -15.23
N THR A 41 9.02 4.46 -14.57
CA THR A 41 9.87 3.70 -13.64
C THR A 41 9.07 2.95 -12.59
N TRP A 42 8.25 3.66 -11.81
CA TRP A 42 7.43 3.06 -10.77
C TRP A 42 6.11 2.50 -11.28
N SER A 43 5.51 3.13 -12.30
CA SER A 43 4.20 2.72 -12.79
C SER A 43 4.24 1.33 -13.41
N GLN A 44 5.32 0.99 -14.12
CA GLN A 44 5.44 -0.29 -14.81
C GLN A 44 6.25 -1.35 -14.02
N ALA A 45 6.64 -1.05 -12.77
CA ALA A 45 7.48 -1.92 -11.95
C ALA A 45 6.89 -3.32 -11.72
N PHE A 46 5.56 -3.46 -11.79
CA PHE A 46 4.85 -4.73 -11.58
C PHE A 46 4.51 -5.48 -12.88
N GLY A 47 5.00 -5.04 -14.04
CA GLY A 47 4.74 -5.71 -15.32
C GLY A 47 3.26 -5.72 -15.73
N ASN A 48 2.44 -4.82 -15.20
CA ASN A 48 0.99 -4.76 -15.41
C ASN A 48 0.55 -3.43 -16.07
N PRO A 49 1.04 -3.10 -17.27
CA PRO A 49 0.83 -1.79 -17.92
C PRO A 49 -0.65 -1.47 -18.19
N ASP A 50 -1.50 -2.50 -18.31
CA ASP A 50 -2.93 -2.35 -18.53
C ASP A 50 -3.78 -2.21 -17.27
N SER A 51 -3.16 -2.35 -16.09
CA SER A 51 -3.83 -2.10 -14.80
C SER A 51 -4.00 -0.60 -14.54
N ILE A 52 -4.90 -0.25 -13.61
CA ILE A 52 -5.02 1.13 -13.10
C ILE A 52 -3.68 1.62 -12.52
N PHE A 53 -2.97 0.75 -11.80
CA PHE A 53 -1.66 1.10 -11.24
C PHE A 53 -0.66 1.47 -12.34
N GLY A 54 -0.53 0.61 -13.35
CA GLY A 54 0.46 0.75 -14.43
C GLY A 54 0.11 1.69 -15.57
N THR A 55 -1.10 2.26 -15.57
CA THR A 55 -1.49 3.25 -16.58
C THR A 55 -0.73 4.56 -16.39
N ILE A 56 0.16 4.89 -17.33
CA ILE A 56 0.95 6.12 -17.33
C ILE A 56 0.13 7.34 -17.74
N ASP A 57 -0.66 7.21 -18.81
CA ASP A 57 -1.43 8.32 -19.37
C ASP A 57 -2.53 8.77 -18.41
N HIS A 58 -2.59 10.07 -18.13
CA HIS A 58 -3.54 10.66 -17.20
C HIS A 58 -5.00 10.41 -17.59
N HIS A 59 -5.35 10.56 -18.88
CA HIS A 59 -6.72 10.43 -19.34
C HIS A 59 -7.19 8.97 -19.28
N GLN A 60 -6.34 8.06 -19.74
CA GLN A 60 -6.59 6.62 -19.67
C GLN A 60 -6.71 6.15 -18.22
N HIS A 61 -5.84 6.65 -17.33
CA HIS A 61 -5.91 6.34 -15.90
C HIS A 61 -7.24 6.80 -15.30
N ARG A 62 -7.70 8.00 -15.65
CA ARG A 62 -8.99 8.53 -15.19
C ARG A 62 -10.15 7.65 -15.63
N ILE A 63 -10.19 7.22 -16.90
CA ILE A 63 -11.22 6.31 -17.41
C ILE A 63 -11.18 4.98 -16.67
N ARG A 64 -10.00 4.37 -16.50
CA ARG A 64 -9.86 3.07 -15.83
C ARG A 64 -10.20 3.15 -14.33
N ARG A 65 -9.93 4.28 -13.65
CA ARG A 65 -10.20 4.48 -12.22
C ARG A 65 -11.67 4.82 -11.91
N ALA A 66 -12.37 5.46 -12.85
CA ALA A 66 -13.74 5.96 -12.64
C ALA A 66 -14.76 4.89 -12.21
N PRO A 67 -14.77 3.67 -12.79
CA PRO A 67 -15.69 2.60 -12.38
C PRO A 67 -15.53 2.16 -10.92
N LEU A 68 -14.38 2.40 -10.30
CA LEU A 68 -14.15 2.03 -8.89
C LEU A 68 -14.71 3.06 -7.90
N ASN A 69 -15.03 4.28 -8.33
CA ASN A 69 -15.47 5.35 -7.42
C ASN A 69 -16.71 5.00 -6.59
N PRO A 70 -17.76 4.34 -7.13
CA PRO A 70 -18.94 3.97 -6.34
C PRO A 70 -18.61 3.10 -5.13
N TYR A 71 -17.66 2.16 -5.26
CA TYR A 71 -17.24 1.26 -4.18
C TYR A 71 -16.63 1.99 -2.97
N PHE A 72 -16.09 3.19 -3.19
CA PHE A 72 -15.50 4.03 -2.15
C PHE A 72 -16.42 5.19 -1.73
N SER A 73 -17.71 5.12 -2.06
CA SER A 73 -18.69 6.09 -1.58
C SER A 73 -18.96 5.90 -0.08
N LYS A 74 -19.40 6.97 0.61
CA LYS A 74 -19.81 6.86 2.03
C LYS A 74 -20.90 5.81 2.24
N GLY A 75 -21.80 5.63 1.27
CA GLY A 75 -22.85 4.61 1.31
C GLY A 75 -22.27 3.20 1.26
N SER A 76 -21.40 2.93 0.29
CA SER A 76 -20.74 1.62 0.14
C SER A 76 -19.82 1.28 1.32
N ILE A 77 -19.15 2.27 1.90
CA ILE A 77 -18.36 2.08 3.11
C ILE A 77 -19.25 1.70 4.31
N ARG A 78 -20.41 2.34 4.46
CA ARG A 78 -21.37 1.99 5.53
C ARG A 78 -21.89 0.56 5.39
N THR A 79 -22.11 0.08 4.17
CA THR A 79 -22.52 -1.31 3.94
C THR A 79 -21.43 -2.33 4.28
N LEU A 80 -20.16 -1.90 4.37
CA LEU A 80 -19.03 -2.76 4.76
C LEU A 80 -18.88 -2.90 6.28
N GLU A 81 -19.45 -1.98 7.07
CA GLU A 81 -19.32 -1.98 8.53
C GLU A 81 -19.72 -3.32 9.19
N PRO A 82 -20.85 -3.96 8.84
CA PRO A 82 -21.24 -5.24 9.44
C PRO A 82 -20.21 -6.34 9.21
N LEU A 83 -19.66 -6.42 8.00
CA LEU A 83 -18.63 -7.38 7.61
C LEU A 83 -17.35 -7.19 8.44
N ILE A 84 -16.87 -5.95 8.56
CA ILE A 84 -15.70 -5.64 9.39
C ILE A 84 -15.94 -6.03 10.85
N ARG A 85 -17.14 -5.77 11.39
CA ARG A 85 -17.49 -6.12 12.78
C ARG A 85 -17.52 -7.64 13.00
N GLU A 86 -18.01 -8.39 12.02
CA GLU A 86 -18.04 -9.85 12.04
C GLU A 86 -16.62 -10.41 12.10
N ASP A 87 -15.74 -9.99 11.21
CA ASP A 87 -14.34 -10.46 11.17
C ASP A 87 -13.55 -10.05 12.43
N ILE A 88 -13.80 -8.86 12.97
CA ILE A 88 -13.22 -8.46 14.27
C ILE A 88 -13.71 -9.39 15.39
N SER A 89 -15.00 -9.75 15.39
CA SER A 89 -15.57 -10.64 16.42
C SER A 89 -14.98 -12.05 16.34
N ARG A 90 -14.72 -12.53 15.13
CA ARG A 90 -14.00 -13.78 14.87
C ARG A 90 -12.57 -13.71 15.38
N LEU A 91 -11.83 -12.65 15.06
CA LEU A 91 -10.47 -12.45 15.54
C LEU A 91 -10.39 -12.38 17.07
N VAL A 92 -11.34 -11.69 17.72
CA VAL A 92 -11.44 -11.64 19.18
C VAL A 92 -11.67 -13.03 19.77
N SER A 93 -12.44 -13.89 19.09
CA SER A 93 -12.66 -15.27 19.51
C SER A 93 -11.35 -16.08 19.46
N VAL A 94 -10.58 -15.95 18.37
CA VAL A 94 -9.25 -16.57 18.27
C VAL A 94 -8.30 -16.07 19.36
N PHE A 95 -8.30 -14.75 19.65
CA PHE A 95 -7.50 -14.19 20.75
C PHE A 95 -7.88 -14.74 22.12
N ARG A 96 -9.15 -15.05 22.37
CA ARG A 96 -9.58 -15.72 23.61
C ARG A 96 -9.02 -17.14 23.70
N ASP A 97 -8.80 -17.82 22.58
CA ASP A 97 -8.20 -19.16 22.60
C ASP A 97 -6.70 -19.10 22.92
N TYR A 98 -5.97 -18.17 22.30
CA TYR A 98 -4.59 -17.86 22.70
C TYR A 98 -4.48 -17.46 24.19
N GLN A 99 -5.46 -16.72 24.70
CA GLN A 99 -5.51 -16.35 26.12
C GLN A 99 -5.63 -17.58 27.03
N LYS A 100 -6.42 -18.59 26.63
CA LYS A 100 -6.58 -19.85 27.39
C LYS A 100 -5.29 -20.68 27.36
N THR A 101 -4.64 -20.78 26.21
CA THR A 101 -3.38 -21.55 26.05
C THR A 101 -2.16 -20.82 26.60
N LYS A 102 -2.28 -19.50 26.86
CA LYS A 102 -1.18 -18.60 27.26
C LYS A 102 -0.06 -18.53 26.22
N GLU A 103 -0.37 -18.82 24.97
CA GLU A 103 0.58 -18.73 23.88
C GLU A 103 0.71 -17.29 23.37
N PRO A 104 1.90 -16.88 22.90
CA PRO A 104 2.07 -15.57 22.29
C PRO A 104 1.30 -15.47 20.97
N VAL A 105 0.56 -14.38 20.80
CA VAL A 105 -0.19 -14.11 19.56
C VAL A 105 0.73 -13.45 18.52
N PRO A 106 0.89 -14.02 17.32
CA PRO A 106 1.60 -13.36 16.22
C PRO A 106 0.73 -12.25 15.59
N LEU A 107 0.68 -11.08 16.25
CA LEU A 107 -0.21 -9.96 15.86
C LEU A 107 -0.05 -9.50 14.40
N LYS A 108 1.16 -9.53 13.86
CA LYS A 108 1.41 -9.13 12.45
C LYS A 108 0.67 -10.04 11.47
N ALA A 109 0.71 -11.35 11.72
CA ALA A 109 0.00 -12.33 10.90
C ALA A 109 -1.52 -12.23 11.13
N ALA A 110 -1.93 -12.05 12.39
CA ALA A 110 -3.34 -11.88 12.76
C ALA A 110 -4.02 -10.69 12.07
N PHE A 111 -3.36 -9.52 12.04
CA PHE A 111 -3.91 -8.36 11.33
C PHE A 111 -3.83 -8.50 9.81
N ALA A 112 -2.78 -9.15 9.28
CA ALA A 112 -2.72 -9.46 7.84
C ALA A 112 -3.89 -10.36 7.41
N ALA A 113 -4.19 -11.41 8.19
CA ALA A 113 -5.35 -12.27 7.99
C ALA A 113 -6.67 -11.50 8.04
N LEU A 114 -6.90 -10.71 9.09
CA LEU A 114 -8.09 -9.87 9.23
C LEU A 114 -8.32 -8.98 8.01
N THR A 115 -7.29 -8.23 7.60
CA THR A 115 -7.43 -7.34 6.42
C THR A 115 -7.66 -8.10 5.13
N SER A 116 -7.10 -9.31 5.03
CA SER A 116 -7.22 -10.11 3.82
C SER A 116 -8.58 -10.76 3.70
N ASP A 117 -9.15 -11.30 4.79
CA ASP A 117 -10.52 -11.80 4.81
C ASP A 117 -11.52 -10.69 4.48
N ILE A 118 -11.38 -9.50 5.08
CA ILE A 118 -12.23 -8.34 4.78
C ILE A 118 -12.15 -7.99 3.28
N VAL A 119 -10.95 -7.93 2.71
CA VAL A 119 -10.73 -7.55 1.31
C VAL A 119 -11.21 -8.64 0.35
N THR A 120 -10.96 -9.92 0.63
CA THR A 120 -11.39 -11.02 -0.24
C THR A 120 -12.90 -11.17 -0.25
N GLN A 121 -13.54 -10.99 0.90
CA GLN A 121 -14.99 -11.01 1.00
C GLN A 121 -15.61 -9.78 0.31
N PHE A 122 -15.05 -8.59 0.50
CA PHE A 122 -15.56 -7.37 -0.14
C PHE A 122 -15.37 -7.35 -1.66
N CYS A 123 -14.17 -7.70 -2.15
CA CYS A 123 -13.82 -7.58 -3.56
C CYS A 123 -14.29 -8.78 -4.40
N PHE A 124 -14.28 -9.98 -3.82
CA PHE A 124 -14.48 -11.23 -4.56
C PHE A 124 -15.62 -12.09 -4.01
N MET A 125 -16.31 -11.65 -2.95
CA MET A 125 -17.31 -12.46 -2.23
C MET A 125 -16.76 -13.83 -1.81
N MET A 126 -15.46 -13.88 -1.51
CA MET A 126 -14.74 -15.11 -1.20
C MET A 126 -14.40 -15.14 0.27
N GLN A 127 -14.86 -16.18 0.96
CA GLN A 127 -14.52 -16.44 2.35
C GLN A 127 -13.24 -17.27 2.40
N SER A 128 -12.17 -16.70 2.97
CA SER A 128 -10.84 -17.34 2.99
C SER A 128 -10.44 -17.94 4.34
N ASP A 129 -11.15 -17.55 5.41
CA ASP A 129 -10.99 -18.04 6.79
C ASP A 129 -9.54 -17.99 7.28
N TYR A 130 -8.80 -16.94 6.89
CA TYR A 130 -7.42 -16.76 7.31
C TYR A 130 -7.29 -16.43 8.79
N ILE A 131 -8.31 -15.80 9.40
CA ILE A 131 -8.33 -15.49 10.83
C ILE A 131 -8.23 -16.76 11.70
N GLU A 132 -8.91 -17.83 11.32
CA GLU A 132 -8.96 -19.10 12.07
C GLU A 132 -7.90 -20.10 11.62
N ALA A 133 -7.26 -19.88 10.48
CA ALA A 133 -6.19 -20.75 9.99
C ALA A 133 -5.01 -20.78 10.97
N ASP A 134 -4.34 -21.94 11.05
CA ASP A 134 -3.13 -22.10 11.86
C ASP A 134 -2.09 -21.02 11.53
N GLY A 135 -1.64 -20.30 12.56
CA GLY A 135 -0.69 -19.19 12.40
C GLY A 135 -1.21 -18.05 11.51
N PHE A 136 -2.54 -17.88 11.42
CA PHE A 136 -3.23 -16.86 10.63
C PHE A 136 -2.89 -16.89 9.13
N ASN A 137 -2.62 -18.08 8.59
CA ASN A 137 -2.11 -18.25 7.23
C ASN A 137 -0.96 -17.28 6.90
N VAL A 138 0.20 -17.50 7.51
CA VAL A 138 1.40 -16.66 7.39
C VAL A 138 1.83 -16.38 5.93
N MET A 139 1.37 -17.17 4.96
CA MET A 139 1.65 -16.94 3.55
C MET A 139 1.11 -15.60 3.05
N VAL A 140 -0.03 -15.14 3.57
CA VAL A 140 -0.63 -13.86 3.20
C VAL A 140 0.28 -12.71 3.64
N LEU A 141 0.80 -12.78 4.87
CA LEU A 141 1.78 -11.83 5.38
C LEU A 141 3.07 -11.87 4.55
N LYS A 142 3.62 -13.07 4.31
CA LYS A 142 4.86 -13.26 3.52
C LYS A 142 4.73 -12.75 2.09
N ALA A 143 3.55 -12.91 1.47
CA ALA A 143 3.29 -12.38 0.14
C ALA A 143 3.36 -10.84 0.14
N GLY A 144 2.77 -10.18 1.14
CA GLY A 144 2.84 -8.72 1.30
C GLY A 144 4.27 -8.22 1.58
N GLU A 145 5.02 -8.93 2.43
CA GLU A 145 6.43 -8.63 2.72
C GLU A 145 7.31 -8.83 1.48
N GLY A 146 7.17 -9.96 0.77
CA GLY A 146 7.93 -10.23 -0.45
C GLY A 146 7.65 -9.23 -1.56
N ALA A 147 6.41 -8.75 -1.69
CA ALA A 147 6.08 -7.65 -2.59
C ALA A 147 6.77 -6.35 -2.17
N THR A 148 6.83 -6.07 -0.87
CA THR A 148 7.54 -4.89 -0.34
C THR A 148 9.03 -4.97 -0.63
N ASP A 149 9.67 -6.12 -0.40
CA ASP A 149 11.10 -6.34 -0.67
C ASP A 149 11.43 -6.22 -2.16
N ALA A 150 10.56 -6.73 -3.04
CA ALA A 150 10.72 -6.60 -4.49
C ALA A 150 10.59 -5.15 -4.99
N LEU A 151 9.83 -4.31 -4.28
CA LEU A 151 9.64 -2.89 -4.59
C LEU A 151 10.61 -1.98 -3.84
N HIS A 152 11.22 -2.47 -2.76
CA HIS A 152 12.28 -1.79 -2.06
C HIS A 152 13.53 -1.84 -2.94
N VAL A 153 13.58 -0.93 -3.91
CA VAL A 153 14.81 -0.57 -4.62
C VAL A 153 15.70 0.04 -3.55
N GLU A 154 16.45 -0.83 -2.87
CA GLU A 154 17.50 -0.40 -1.97
C GLU A 154 18.36 0.60 -2.71
N LEU A 155 18.83 1.58 -1.95
CA LEU A 155 19.59 2.75 -2.34
C LEU A 155 20.97 2.41 -2.97
N ALA A 156 21.06 1.43 -3.87
CA ALA A 156 22.26 1.11 -4.63
C ALA A 156 22.72 2.30 -5.49
N CYS A 157 21.82 3.22 -5.87
CA CYS A 157 22.18 4.50 -6.47
C CYS A 157 22.82 5.50 -5.48
N TYR A 158 22.62 5.40 -4.18
CA TYR A 158 23.04 6.47 -3.26
C TYR A 158 24.48 6.33 -2.76
N ARG A 159 25.17 5.23 -3.08
CA ARG A 159 26.62 5.11 -2.82
C ARG A 159 27.49 5.73 -3.91
N THR A 160 26.92 6.13 -5.05
CA THR A 160 27.71 6.54 -6.24
C THR A 160 27.27 7.83 -6.91
N PHE A 161 26.13 8.43 -6.55
CA PHE A 161 25.64 9.63 -7.23
C PHE A 161 26.05 10.93 -6.52
N ASN A 162 26.76 11.79 -7.28
CA ASN A 162 27.00 13.19 -6.97
C ASN A 162 25.64 13.90 -6.84
N VAL A 163 25.26 14.29 -5.63
CA VAL A 163 24.03 15.06 -5.37
C VAL A 163 24.25 16.46 -5.92
N TYR A 164 23.59 16.80 -7.03
CA TYR A 164 23.60 18.16 -7.56
C TYR A 164 22.54 18.99 -6.82
N VAL A 165 23.00 20.02 -6.12
CA VAL A 165 22.13 21.04 -5.50
C VAL A 165 21.56 21.92 -6.62
N LEU A 166 20.24 22.11 -6.62
CA LEU A 166 19.56 23.13 -7.43
C LEU A 166 19.47 24.44 -6.64
#